data_AF-A0A800FX53-F1
#
_entry.id   AF-A0A800FX53-F1
#
_cell.length_a   1.000
_cell.length_b   1.000
_cell.length_c   1.000
_cell.angle_alpha   90.00
_cell.angle_beta   90.00
_cell.angle_gamma   90.00
#
_symmetry.space_group_name_H-M   'P 1'
#
loop_
_entity.id
_entity.type
_entity.pdbx_description
1 polymer ?
#
loop_
_entity_poly.entity_id
_entity_poly.type
_entity_poly.pdbx_seq_one_letter_code
_entity_poly.pdbx_strand_id
1 'polypeptide(L)'
;MNFLKRPQSYLISLFALLVLFMPARPSVQAATQQNYAEIKPGIQVLLEDSLHLVKDKRVGLVTNQTGVDSKGSSSIDLIFSHPQVDLIALFSPEHGIRGDLDPGEEVEDGVDPRTGLPIYSLYGNTRKPTSEMLEDVEVLLVDLQDIGARYWTYISTMTLSMEAAFENGIPVVVLDRPNPIGAAVQGNILYPEFSTFVGRYPIPMRHGMTSGELALYYQGEFNIPGPLHIAPVSGLERNMTFEDTGLPWIKPSPNMPTLESALHYPGTCLFEGTYLSVGRGTDLPFQVVGSPWLNGEDLAERMHQYGFAGVSFKAVTFTPQNPGDGKFDGTEVDGVQLLATSSDYNPTEVAVALLVETYKMSGDKWEWLSSHFDRLAGTDSLRKGIVAGSKAPGLISDWSSQLQRFLSIREQYLIYP
;
A
#
# COMPACT_ATOMS: atom_id res chain seq x y z
N MET A 1 -48.43 21.62 -84.02
CA MET A 1 -49.48 21.28 -83.03
C MET A 1 -49.67 19.77 -83.06
N ASN A 2 -49.18 19.05 -82.04
CA ASN A 2 -49.58 17.68 -81.70
C ASN A 2 -49.14 17.43 -80.26
N PHE A 3 -50.11 17.20 -79.38
CA PHE A 3 -49.97 17.09 -77.93
C PHE A 3 -49.53 15.67 -77.50
N LEU A 4 -48.43 15.62 -76.74
CA LEU A 4 -48.06 14.79 -75.56
C LEU A 4 -48.67 13.36 -75.47
N LYS A 5 -47.92 12.27 -75.69
CA LYS A 5 -46.97 11.54 -74.78
C LYS A 5 -47.55 11.25 -73.38
N ARG A 6 -47.43 10.07 -72.74
CA ARG A 6 -47.18 8.64 -73.01
C ARG A 6 -47.22 7.96 -71.59
N PRO A 7 -47.35 6.63 -71.46
CA PRO A 7 -47.90 5.97 -70.27
C PRO A 7 -46.88 5.57 -69.19
N GLN A 8 -47.42 5.26 -68.00
CA GLN A 8 -46.77 4.66 -66.84
C GLN A 8 -45.95 3.42 -67.21
N SER A 9 -44.70 3.37 -66.74
CA SER A 9 -43.81 2.22 -66.84
C SER A 9 -43.46 1.74 -65.43
N TYR A 10 -43.71 0.46 -65.17
CA TYR A 10 -43.32 -0.26 -63.96
C TYR A 10 -41.80 -0.32 -63.85
N LEU A 11 -41.22 0.27 -62.80
CA LEU A 11 -39.83 0.01 -62.40
C LEU A 11 -39.82 -1.04 -61.28
N ILE A 12 -39.39 -2.25 -61.65
CA ILE A 12 -38.93 -3.27 -60.71
C ILE A 12 -37.61 -2.77 -60.12
N SER A 13 -37.63 -2.42 -58.83
CA SER A 13 -36.41 -2.03 -58.11
C SER A 13 -35.66 -3.30 -57.67
N LEU A 14 -34.49 -3.50 -58.27
CA LEU A 14 -33.53 -4.54 -57.94
C LEU A 14 -32.86 -4.20 -56.60
N PHE A 15 -33.21 -4.89 -55.52
CA PHE A 15 -32.51 -4.77 -54.22
C PHE A 15 -31.15 -5.49 -54.34
N ALA A 16 -30.08 -4.74 -54.62
CA ALA A 16 -28.71 -5.24 -54.49
C ALA A 16 -28.32 -5.20 -53.01
N LEU A 17 -28.22 -6.38 -52.38
CA LEU A 17 -27.73 -6.55 -51.03
C LEU A 17 -26.20 -6.36 -51.03
N LEU A 18 -25.74 -5.14 -50.74
CA LEU A 18 -24.33 -4.85 -50.55
C LEU A 18 -23.94 -5.28 -49.13
N VAL A 19 -23.49 -6.52 -48.98
CA VAL A 19 -22.87 -7.00 -47.74
C VAL A 19 -21.50 -6.36 -47.65
N LEU A 20 -21.41 -5.24 -46.93
CA LEU A 20 -20.14 -4.66 -46.50
C LEU A 20 -19.47 -5.64 -45.54
N PHE A 21 -18.39 -6.29 -46.00
CA PHE A 21 -17.45 -6.97 -45.12
C PHE A 21 -16.81 -5.92 -44.20
N MET A 22 -17.34 -5.77 -42.98
CA MET A 22 -16.59 -5.14 -41.90
C MET A 22 -15.42 -6.07 -41.55
N PRO A 23 -14.18 -5.56 -41.45
CA PRO A 23 -13.11 -6.34 -40.85
C PRO A 23 -13.53 -6.69 -39.42
N ALA A 24 -13.48 -7.98 -39.09
CA ALA A 24 -13.72 -8.45 -37.73
C ALA A 24 -12.85 -7.63 -36.78
N ARG A 25 -13.47 -6.99 -35.79
CA ARG A 25 -12.74 -6.40 -34.66
C ARG A 25 -11.83 -7.50 -34.09
N PRO A 26 -10.55 -7.24 -33.80
CA PRO A 26 -9.72 -8.21 -33.12
C PRO A 26 -10.48 -8.64 -31.87
N SER A 27 -10.78 -9.93 -31.79
CA SER A 27 -11.28 -10.56 -30.59
C SER A 27 -10.39 -10.11 -29.45
N VAL A 28 -10.99 -9.58 -28.37
CA VAL A 28 -10.29 -9.39 -27.09
C VAL A 28 -9.59 -10.70 -26.81
N GLN A 29 -8.27 -10.68 -26.95
CA GLN A 29 -7.42 -11.83 -26.70
C GLN A 29 -7.64 -12.09 -25.21
N ALA A 30 -8.32 -13.18 -24.88
CA ALA A 30 -8.44 -13.63 -23.50
C ALA A 30 -7.01 -13.65 -22.96
N ALA A 31 -6.74 -12.83 -21.95
CA ALA A 31 -5.44 -12.82 -21.30
C ALA A 31 -5.14 -14.29 -20.97
N THR A 32 -4.02 -14.78 -21.50
CA THR A 32 -3.56 -16.12 -21.17
C THR A 32 -3.34 -16.09 -19.68
N GLN A 33 -4.20 -16.78 -18.92
CA GLN A 33 -4.06 -16.91 -17.49
C GLN A 33 -2.69 -17.58 -17.29
N GLN A 34 -1.70 -16.80 -16.85
CA GLN A 34 -0.39 -17.35 -16.57
C GLN A 34 -0.60 -18.40 -15.46
N ASN A 35 -0.25 -19.65 -15.75
CA ASN A 35 -0.29 -20.71 -14.76
C ASN A 35 0.91 -20.54 -13.85
N TYR A 36 0.79 -19.62 -12.89
CA TYR A 36 1.75 -19.49 -11.80
C TYR A 36 1.69 -20.71 -10.89
N ALA A 37 2.82 -20.98 -10.20
CA ALA A 37 2.84 -21.99 -9.16
C ALA A 37 1.88 -21.60 -8.01
N GLU A 38 1.45 -22.58 -7.22
CA GLU A 38 0.69 -22.29 -6.00
C GLU A 38 1.54 -21.42 -5.07
N ILE A 39 1.02 -20.25 -4.69
CA ILE A 39 1.70 -19.33 -3.78
C ILE A 39 1.51 -19.76 -2.35
N LYS A 40 2.62 -19.86 -1.61
CA LYS A 40 2.62 -20.13 -0.17
C LYS A 40 3.29 -18.97 0.58
N PRO A 41 2.57 -18.18 1.40
CA PRO A 41 3.17 -17.14 2.23
C PRO A 41 4.13 -17.75 3.25
N GLY A 42 5.00 -16.91 3.83
CA GLY A 42 6.07 -17.33 4.74
C GLY A 42 5.60 -18.18 5.92
N ILE A 43 4.35 -18.01 6.40
CA ILE A 43 3.77 -18.86 7.45
C ILE A 43 3.66 -20.32 7.03
N GLN A 44 3.25 -20.61 5.80
CA GLN A 44 3.17 -21.99 5.31
C GLN A 44 4.57 -22.55 5.08
N VAL A 45 5.48 -21.77 4.50
CA VAL A 45 6.87 -22.19 4.29
C VAL A 45 7.57 -22.47 5.63
N LEU A 46 7.29 -21.69 6.67
CA LEU A 46 7.77 -21.95 8.03
C LEU A 46 7.33 -23.32 8.53
N LEU A 47 6.02 -23.60 8.48
CA LEU A 47 5.45 -24.81 9.06
C LEU A 47 5.74 -26.07 8.23
N GLU A 48 5.87 -25.95 6.91
CA GLU A 48 6.12 -27.08 6.00
C GLU A 48 7.61 -27.38 5.84
N ASP A 49 8.44 -26.35 5.60
CA ASP A 49 9.81 -26.54 5.11
C ASP A 49 10.88 -26.06 6.11
N SER A 50 10.53 -25.14 7.02
CA SER A 50 11.49 -24.45 7.89
C SER A 50 11.19 -24.59 9.39
N LEU A 51 10.45 -25.64 9.79
CA LEU A 51 10.02 -25.83 11.17
C LEU A 51 11.20 -25.87 12.16
N HIS A 52 12.37 -26.32 11.72
CA HIS A 52 13.61 -26.34 12.51
C HIS A 52 14.03 -24.97 13.09
N LEU A 53 13.52 -23.87 12.53
CA LEU A 53 13.77 -22.52 13.06
C LEU A 53 13.03 -22.27 14.39
N VAL A 54 11.86 -22.89 14.59
CA VAL A 54 10.96 -22.66 15.74
C VAL A 54 10.65 -23.92 16.56
N LYS A 55 11.09 -25.09 16.10
CA LYS A 55 10.82 -26.37 16.74
C LYS A 55 11.34 -26.40 18.18
N ASP A 56 10.49 -26.82 19.11
CA ASP A 56 10.76 -26.98 20.54
C ASP A 56 11.26 -25.69 21.21
N LYS A 57 10.87 -24.53 20.68
CA LYS A 57 11.24 -23.20 21.19
C LYS A 57 10.02 -22.41 21.60
N ARG A 58 10.22 -21.50 22.56
CA ARG A 58 9.25 -20.49 22.98
C ARG A 58 9.23 -19.34 21.99
N VAL A 59 8.09 -19.17 21.32
CA VAL A 59 7.91 -18.26 20.20
C VAL A 59 7.10 -17.04 20.63
N GLY A 60 7.62 -15.86 20.29
CA GLY A 60 6.84 -14.63 20.23
C GLY A 60 6.41 -14.34 18.80
N LEU A 61 5.21 -13.79 18.60
CA LEU A 61 4.70 -13.47 17.26
C LEU A 61 4.24 -12.02 17.14
N VAL A 62 4.95 -11.25 16.31
CA VAL A 62 4.52 -9.92 15.86
C VAL A 62 3.58 -10.09 14.68
N THR A 63 2.29 -9.85 14.87
CA THR A 63 1.27 -10.07 13.84
C THR A 63 0.01 -9.25 14.08
N ASN A 64 -0.95 -9.38 13.18
CA ASN A 64 -2.32 -8.87 13.30
C ASN A 64 -3.27 -9.75 12.45
N GLN A 65 -4.48 -9.28 12.16
CA GLN A 65 -5.47 -10.01 11.36
C GLN A 65 -5.00 -10.39 9.94
N THR A 66 -3.98 -9.73 9.42
CA THR A 66 -3.45 -10.02 8.07
C THR A 66 -2.48 -11.20 8.03
N GLY A 67 -2.01 -11.64 9.20
CA GLY A 67 -1.23 -12.86 9.36
C GLY A 67 -2.10 -14.08 9.07
N VAL A 68 -2.22 -14.46 7.80
CA VAL A 68 -2.97 -15.64 7.34
C VAL A 68 -2.21 -16.47 6.31
N ASP A 69 -2.54 -17.76 6.20
CA ASP A 69 -2.12 -18.65 5.11
C ASP A 69 -2.91 -18.41 3.80
N SER A 70 -2.61 -19.17 2.75
CA SER A 70 -3.32 -19.08 1.46
C SER A 70 -4.81 -19.42 1.54
N LYS A 71 -5.27 -20.03 2.64
CA LYS A 71 -6.67 -20.38 2.90
C LYS A 71 -7.37 -19.39 3.83
N GLY A 72 -6.67 -18.36 4.31
CA GLY A 72 -7.19 -17.38 5.25
C GLY A 72 -7.15 -17.83 6.72
N SER A 73 -6.45 -18.92 7.04
CA SER A 73 -6.26 -19.39 8.42
C SER A 73 -5.24 -18.51 9.14
N SER A 74 -5.57 -18.04 10.35
CA SER A 74 -4.71 -17.15 11.14
C SER A 74 -3.38 -17.81 11.50
N SER A 75 -2.28 -17.09 11.31
CA SER A 75 -0.94 -17.47 11.74
C SER A 75 -0.87 -17.71 13.25
N ILE A 76 -1.63 -16.96 14.05
CA ILE A 76 -1.74 -17.17 15.50
C ILE A 76 -2.27 -18.59 15.76
N ASP A 77 -3.38 -18.94 15.10
CA ASP A 77 -4.08 -20.20 15.35
C ASP A 77 -3.29 -21.40 14.78
N LEU A 78 -2.63 -21.21 13.62
CA LEU A 78 -1.77 -22.21 12.99
C LEU A 78 -0.54 -22.53 13.85
N ILE A 79 0.14 -21.52 14.38
CA ILE A 79 1.34 -21.72 15.20
C ILE A 79 0.95 -22.29 16.56
N PHE A 80 -0.09 -21.73 17.21
CA PHE A 80 -0.55 -22.19 18.53
C PHE A 80 -1.01 -23.65 18.53
N SER A 81 -1.62 -24.11 17.44
CA SER A 81 -2.08 -25.50 17.32
C SER A 81 -0.99 -26.49 16.88
N HIS A 82 0.20 -26.00 16.52
CA HIS A 82 1.27 -26.85 16.03
C HIS A 82 1.98 -27.59 17.19
N PRO A 83 2.02 -28.93 17.22
CA PRO A 83 2.43 -29.71 18.39
C PRO A 83 3.92 -29.62 18.77
N GLN A 84 4.72 -28.94 17.95
CA GLN A 84 6.18 -28.80 18.13
C GLN A 84 6.61 -27.34 18.24
N VAL A 85 5.67 -26.41 18.41
CA VAL A 85 5.94 -24.99 18.57
C VAL A 85 5.20 -24.51 19.81
N ASP A 86 5.91 -23.80 20.70
CA ASP A 86 5.33 -23.25 21.92
C ASP A 86 5.13 -21.74 21.73
N LEU A 87 3.95 -21.32 21.26
CA LEU A 87 3.62 -19.90 21.11
C LEU A 87 3.24 -19.32 22.46
N ILE A 88 4.04 -18.38 22.96
CA ILE A 88 3.90 -17.87 24.35
C ILE A 88 3.45 -16.42 24.44
N ALA A 89 3.60 -15.62 23.40
CA ALA A 89 3.27 -14.19 23.41
C ALA A 89 2.92 -13.66 22.03
N LEU A 90 1.99 -12.71 22.00
CA LEU A 90 1.57 -11.98 20.80
C LEU A 90 1.95 -10.51 20.92
N PHE A 91 2.40 -9.91 19.82
CA PHE A 91 2.78 -8.51 19.74
C PHE A 91 1.98 -7.85 18.62
N SER A 92 1.09 -6.92 18.98
CA SER A 92 0.19 -6.27 18.04
C SER A 92 0.72 -4.91 17.60
N PRO A 93 0.81 -4.58 16.30
CA PRO A 93 1.05 -3.21 15.84
C PRO A 93 -0.23 -2.36 16.02
N GLU A 94 -0.38 -1.31 15.21
CA GLU A 94 -1.63 -0.56 15.08
C GLU A 94 -2.83 -1.44 14.65
N HIS A 95 -4.04 -1.01 15.01
CA HIS A 95 -5.33 -1.65 14.67
C HIS A 95 -5.64 -3.01 15.31
N GLY A 96 -4.82 -3.46 16.27
CA GLY A 96 -5.11 -4.61 17.12
C GLY A 96 -4.79 -5.96 16.50
N ILE A 97 -4.83 -7.01 17.33
CA ILE A 97 -4.30 -8.34 16.97
C ILE A 97 -5.24 -9.17 16.08
N ARG A 98 -6.56 -8.99 16.23
CA ARG A 98 -7.60 -9.74 15.48
C ARG A 98 -8.42 -8.84 14.54
N GLY A 99 -8.11 -7.54 14.46
CA GLY A 99 -8.78 -6.59 13.56
C GLY A 99 -10.19 -6.19 14.00
N ASP A 100 -10.51 -6.37 15.28
CA ASP A 100 -11.84 -6.09 15.86
C ASP A 100 -11.98 -4.65 16.38
N LEU A 101 -10.93 -3.82 16.27
CA LEU A 101 -10.93 -2.44 16.77
C LEU A 101 -11.54 -1.46 15.75
N ASP A 102 -12.29 -0.50 16.26
CA ASP A 102 -12.87 0.58 15.45
C ASP A 102 -11.80 1.59 14.98
N PRO A 103 -12.08 2.38 13.92
CA PRO A 103 -11.14 3.39 13.43
C PRO A 103 -10.75 4.39 14.53
N GLY A 104 -9.45 4.43 14.86
CA GLY A 104 -8.91 5.37 15.84
C GLY A 104 -8.90 4.87 17.28
N GLU A 105 -9.37 3.64 17.54
CA GLU A 105 -9.22 3.02 18.87
C GLU A 105 -7.74 2.72 19.19
N GLU A 106 -7.38 2.92 20.46
CA GLU A 106 -6.06 2.60 20.96
C GLU A 106 -5.89 1.09 21.11
N VAL A 107 -4.70 0.59 20.76
CA VAL A 107 -4.33 -0.81 20.99
C VAL A 107 -3.72 -0.90 22.38
N GLU A 108 -4.38 -1.60 23.29
CA GLU A 108 -3.89 -1.86 24.64
C GLU A 108 -3.35 -3.29 24.78
N ASP A 109 -2.54 -3.51 25.82
CA ASP A 109 -2.17 -4.86 26.25
C ASP A 109 -3.42 -5.66 26.62
N GLY A 110 -3.37 -6.98 26.45
CA GLY A 110 -4.54 -7.81 26.69
C GLY A 110 -4.25 -9.29 26.69
N VAL A 111 -5.32 -10.08 26.50
CA VAL A 111 -5.26 -11.54 26.41
C VAL A 111 -6.06 -11.96 25.19
N ASP A 112 -5.46 -12.78 24.32
CA ASP A 112 -6.17 -13.32 23.17
C ASP A 112 -7.23 -14.31 23.63
N PRO A 113 -8.53 -14.08 23.34
CA PRO A 113 -9.61 -14.87 23.91
C PRO A 113 -9.65 -16.31 23.39
N ARG A 114 -8.97 -16.62 22.27
CA ARG A 114 -8.95 -17.96 21.67
C ARG A 114 -7.82 -18.82 22.23
N THR A 115 -6.65 -18.24 22.41
CA THR A 115 -5.43 -18.96 22.82
C THR A 115 -5.12 -18.80 24.31
N GLY A 116 -5.63 -17.74 24.95
CA GLY A 116 -5.31 -17.37 26.33
C GLY A 116 -3.92 -16.71 26.47
N LEU A 117 -3.24 -16.41 25.36
CA LEU A 117 -1.91 -15.81 25.36
C LEU A 117 -1.94 -14.30 25.67
N PRO A 118 -0.90 -13.77 26.33
CA PRO A 118 -0.74 -12.33 26.48
C PRO A 118 -0.57 -11.65 25.12
N ILE A 119 -1.20 -10.49 24.97
CA ILE A 119 -1.04 -9.56 23.85
C ILE A 119 -0.31 -8.32 24.39
N TYR A 120 0.80 -7.98 23.77
CA TYR A 120 1.53 -6.74 23.99
C TYR A 120 1.27 -5.76 22.85
N SER A 121 0.86 -4.54 23.18
CA SER A 121 0.71 -3.47 22.20
C SER A 121 2.07 -2.87 21.83
N LEU A 122 2.36 -2.85 20.53
CA LEU A 122 3.48 -2.15 19.91
C LEU A 122 3.01 -0.85 19.25
N TYR A 123 2.00 -0.19 19.83
CA TYR A 123 1.49 1.10 19.39
C TYR A 123 1.45 2.14 20.52
N GLY A 124 1.30 3.42 20.15
CA GLY A 124 1.26 4.51 21.13
C GLY A 124 2.61 4.72 21.82
N ASN A 125 2.65 4.54 23.14
CA ASN A 125 3.81 4.80 24.01
C ASN A 125 4.91 3.73 23.86
N THR A 126 4.53 2.50 23.50
CA THR A 126 5.45 1.38 23.35
C THR A 126 5.39 0.91 21.91
N ARG A 127 6.42 1.21 21.10
CA ARG A 127 6.49 0.80 19.68
C ARG A 127 7.57 -0.23 19.40
N LYS A 128 8.49 -0.37 20.35
CA LYS A 128 9.59 -1.33 20.35
C LYS A 128 9.32 -2.30 21.50
N PRO A 129 9.34 -3.62 21.28
CA PRO A 129 9.25 -4.58 22.37
C PRO A 129 10.27 -4.26 23.47
N THR A 130 9.83 -4.30 24.73
CA THR A 130 10.74 -4.12 25.86
C THR A 130 11.47 -5.42 26.15
N SER A 131 12.55 -5.36 26.94
CA SER A 131 13.29 -6.57 27.32
C SER A 131 12.42 -7.49 28.19
N GLU A 132 11.55 -6.90 29.02
CA GLU A 132 10.59 -7.61 29.85
C GLU A 132 9.54 -8.36 29.02
N MET A 133 9.04 -7.75 27.94
CA MET A 133 8.11 -8.43 27.03
C MET A 133 8.77 -9.62 26.29
N LEU A 134 10.10 -9.60 26.15
CA LEU A 134 10.89 -10.60 25.44
C LEU A 134 11.57 -11.62 26.35
N GLU A 135 11.44 -11.52 27.68
CA GLU A 135 12.23 -12.28 28.67
C GLU A 135 12.21 -13.80 28.44
N ASP A 136 11.05 -14.33 28.05
CA ASP A 136 10.85 -15.76 27.80
C ASP A 136 10.88 -16.16 26.33
N VAL A 137 11.04 -15.21 25.40
CA VAL A 137 11.02 -15.47 23.96
C VAL A 137 12.38 -15.99 23.48
N GLU A 138 12.39 -17.14 22.81
CA GLU A 138 13.61 -17.74 22.22
C GLU A 138 13.73 -17.50 20.71
N VAL A 139 12.62 -17.23 20.02
CA VAL A 139 12.55 -16.78 18.62
C VAL A 139 11.40 -15.81 18.46
N LEU A 140 11.65 -14.68 17.78
CA LEU A 140 10.60 -13.73 17.43
C LEU A 140 10.21 -13.91 15.96
N LEU A 141 8.94 -14.20 15.70
CA LEU A 141 8.36 -14.22 14.36
C LEU A 141 7.77 -12.86 14.02
N VAL A 142 7.89 -12.43 12.77
CA VAL A 142 7.19 -11.25 12.23
C VAL A 142 6.36 -11.66 11.02
N ASP A 143 5.04 -11.47 11.12
CA ASP A 143 4.09 -11.82 10.05
C ASP A 143 3.02 -10.72 9.89
N LEU A 144 3.28 -9.79 8.99
CA LEU A 144 2.43 -8.62 8.73
C LEU A 144 2.34 -8.38 7.21
N GLN A 145 1.13 -8.23 6.69
CA GLN A 145 0.92 -7.78 5.31
C GLN A 145 1.14 -6.28 5.23
N ASP A 146 2.30 -5.89 4.70
CA ASP A 146 2.60 -4.51 4.32
C ASP A 146 1.85 -4.10 3.04
N ILE A 147 1.84 -2.79 2.72
CA ILE A 147 1.16 -2.25 1.52
C ILE A 147 2.09 -1.64 0.47
N GLY A 148 3.41 -1.73 0.65
CA GLY A 148 4.41 -1.25 -0.30
C GLY A 148 4.76 0.23 -0.19
N ALA A 149 4.43 0.88 0.92
CA ALA A 149 4.59 2.30 1.13
C ALA A 149 5.48 2.63 2.35
N ARG A 150 6.40 3.60 2.20
CA ARG A 150 7.37 3.96 3.25
C ARG A 150 6.75 4.34 4.60
N TYR A 151 5.61 5.01 4.57
CA TYR A 151 4.95 5.54 5.75
C TYR A 151 3.82 4.63 6.26
N TRP A 152 3.69 3.43 5.69
CA TRP A 152 2.94 2.35 6.34
C TRP A 152 3.76 1.79 7.50
N THR A 153 3.24 1.80 8.72
CA THR A 153 4.11 1.66 9.90
C THR A 153 4.51 0.22 10.23
N TYR A 154 3.97 -0.78 9.54
CA TYR A 154 4.32 -2.19 9.78
C TYR A 154 5.81 -2.47 9.54
N ILE A 155 6.43 -1.84 8.53
CA ILE A 155 7.88 -1.96 8.30
C ILE A 155 8.71 -1.27 9.40
N SER A 156 8.16 -0.24 10.04
CA SER A 156 8.77 0.39 11.22
C SER A 156 8.64 -0.49 12.46
N THR A 157 7.49 -1.10 12.67
CA THR A 157 7.28 -2.09 13.75
C THR A 157 8.20 -3.29 13.57
N MET A 158 8.29 -3.85 12.36
CA MET A 158 9.21 -4.96 12.04
C MET A 158 10.64 -4.61 12.44
N THR A 159 11.14 -3.45 12.02
CA THR A 159 12.53 -3.05 12.31
C THR A 159 12.77 -2.76 13.79
N LEU A 160 11.80 -2.19 14.51
CA LEU A 160 11.92 -1.99 15.97
C LEU A 160 11.92 -3.33 16.71
N SER A 161 11.08 -4.27 16.28
CA SER A 161 11.03 -5.63 16.81
C SER A 161 12.33 -6.40 16.53
N MET A 162 12.91 -6.23 15.34
CA MET A 162 14.22 -6.80 15.01
C MET A 162 15.32 -6.25 15.93
N GLU A 163 15.40 -4.94 16.09
CA GLU A 163 16.38 -4.30 16.99
C GLU A 163 16.22 -4.79 18.43
N ALA A 164 14.99 -4.85 18.96
CA ALA A 164 14.73 -5.31 20.32
C ALA A 164 15.12 -6.78 20.53
N ALA A 165 14.76 -7.65 19.57
CA ALA A 165 15.11 -9.06 19.63
C ALA A 165 16.63 -9.25 19.61
N PHE A 166 17.33 -8.57 18.71
CA PHE A 166 18.78 -8.70 18.58
C PHE A 166 19.55 -8.15 19.78
N GLU A 167 19.08 -7.05 20.38
CA GLU A 167 19.61 -6.52 21.65
C GLU A 167 19.51 -7.54 22.80
N ASN A 168 18.52 -8.44 22.74
CA ASN A 168 18.32 -9.52 23.69
C ASN A 168 18.90 -10.88 23.23
N GLY A 169 19.65 -10.91 22.12
CA GLY A 169 20.22 -12.14 21.57
C GLY A 169 19.20 -13.11 20.98
N ILE A 170 17.98 -12.64 20.70
CA ILE A 170 16.87 -13.43 20.18
C ILE A 170 16.91 -13.42 18.64
N PRO A 171 16.97 -14.58 17.97
CA PRO A 171 16.83 -14.67 16.53
C PRO A 171 15.43 -14.26 16.05
N VAL A 172 15.39 -13.65 14.86
CA VAL A 172 14.15 -13.19 14.22
C VAL A 172 13.91 -13.98 12.95
N VAL A 173 12.67 -14.41 12.73
CA VAL A 173 12.23 -14.98 11.45
C VAL A 173 11.12 -14.10 10.88
N VAL A 174 11.38 -13.48 9.72
CA VAL A 174 10.35 -12.75 8.98
C VAL A 174 9.61 -13.74 8.08
N LEU A 175 8.30 -13.84 8.28
CA LEU A 175 7.42 -14.64 7.44
C LEU A 175 7.01 -13.75 6.28
N ASP A 176 7.69 -13.93 5.15
CA ASP A 176 7.60 -12.97 4.06
C ASP A 176 6.21 -13.01 3.40
N ARG A 177 5.81 -11.87 2.82
CA ARG A 177 4.55 -11.68 2.12
C ARG A 177 4.74 -10.88 0.84
N PRO A 178 3.94 -11.12 -0.21
CA PRO A 178 4.01 -10.32 -1.43
C PRO A 178 3.78 -8.83 -1.14
N ASN A 179 4.51 -7.96 -1.84
CA ASN A 179 4.20 -6.54 -1.87
C ASN A 179 2.95 -6.33 -2.75
N PRO A 180 1.82 -5.85 -2.21
CA PRO A 180 0.55 -5.84 -2.93
C PRO A 180 0.51 -4.84 -4.09
N ILE A 181 1.43 -3.87 -4.09
CA ILE A 181 1.58 -2.91 -5.17
C ILE A 181 2.86 -3.17 -5.96
N GLY A 182 3.34 -4.42 -5.97
CA GLY A 182 4.36 -4.92 -6.89
C GLY A 182 5.75 -4.31 -6.72
N ALA A 183 6.57 -4.44 -7.76
CA ALA A 183 8.01 -4.17 -7.75
C ALA A 183 8.43 -2.73 -8.06
N ALA A 184 7.49 -1.87 -8.46
CA ALA A 184 7.77 -0.52 -8.90
C ALA A 184 8.36 0.35 -7.79
N VAL A 185 9.27 1.25 -8.18
CA VAL A 185 9.99 2.16 -7.28
C VAL A 185 9.71 3.60 -7.66
N GLN A 186 9.08 4.34 -6.77
CA GLN A 186 8.55 5.67 -7.06
C GLN A 186 8.62 6.59 -5.84
N GLY A 187 8.67 7.90 -6.08
CA GLY A 187 8.75 8.93 -5.05
C GLY A 187 10.17 9.28 -4.63
N ASN A 188 10.33 10.34 -3.84
CA ASN A 188 11.63 10.72 -3.30
C ASN A 188 12.12 9.73 -2.23
N ILE A 189 13.43 9.74 -2.02
CA ILE A 189 14.05 9.09 -0.87
C ILE A 189 13.87 9.95 0.39
N LEU A 190 13.64 9.30 1.54
CA LEU A 190 13.58 9.99 2.83
C LEU A 190 14.97 10.50 3.21
N TYR A 191 15.03 11.76 3.65
CA TYR A 191 16.21 12.36 4.23
C TYR A 191 16.29 12.01 5.73
N PRO A 192 17.43 11.55 6.25
CA PRO A 192 17.54 11.04 7.62
C PRO A 192 17.07 12.01 8.72
N GLU A 193 17.18 13.32 8.52
CA GLU A 193 16.70 14.34 9.45
C GLU A 193 15.16 14.38 9.60
N PHE A 194 14.42 13.77 8.68
CA PHE A 194 12.97 13.58 8.74
C PHE A 194 12.57 12.17 9.22
N SER A 195 13.55 11.34 9.62
CA SER A 195 13.30 9.98 10.10
C SER A 195 12.42 9.98 11.35
N THR A 196 11.33 9.22 11.30
CA THR A 196 10.40 9.00 12.42
C THR A 196 9.75 7.62 12.31
N PHE A 197 8.76 7.31 13.17
CA PHE A 197 8.02 6.04 13.07
C PHE A 197 7.24 5.86 11.76
N VAL A 198 6.82 6.93 11.10
CA VAL A 198 6.16 6.88 9.78
C VAL A 198 7.18 6.89 8.62
N GLY A 199 8.43 6.54 8.88
CA GLY A 199 9.48 6.53 7.87
C GLY A 199 10.83 6.54 8.55
N ARG A 200 11.36 5.36 8.86
CA ARG A 200 12.60 5.22 9.65
C ARG A 200 13.87 5.32 8.82
N TYR A 201 13.82 4.83 7.59
CA TYR A 201 14.99 4.61 6.76
C TYR A 201 14.87 5.31 5.40
N PRO A 202 16.00 5.67 4.76
CA PRO A 202 16.04 6.32 3.45
C PRO A 202 15.64 5.35 2.34
N ILE A 203 14.33 5.10 2.23
CA ILE A 203 13.70 4.35 1.14
C ILE A 203 12.74 5.26 0.35
N PRO A 204 12.39 4.89 -0.90
CA PRO A 204 11.39 5.59 -1.70
C PRO A 204 9.99 5.54 -1.08
N MET A 205 9.09 6.43 -1.50
CA MET A 205 7.69 6.41 -1.06
C MET A 205 6.97 5.10 -1.42
N ARG A 206 7.17 4.58 -2.63
CA ARG A 206 6.82 3.21 -3.05
C ARG A 206 8.12 2.44 -3.27
N HIS A 207 8.44 1.48 -2.40
CA HIS A 207 9.77 0.87 -2.34
C HIS A 207 9.94 -0.39 -3.19
N GLY A 208 8.84 -1.06 -3.57
CA GLY A 208 8.87 -2.19 -4.49
C GLY A 208 9.59 -3.45 -3.99
N MET A 209 9.60 -3.65 -2.66
CA MET A 209 10.26 -4.77 -1.97
C MET A 209 9.28 -5.46 -1.03
N THR A 210 9.44 -6.76 -0.80
CA THR A 210 8.66 -7.49 0.22
C THR A 210 9.15 -7.13 1.64
N SER A 211 8.44 -7.58 2.68
CA SER A 211 8.87 -7.35 4.06
C SER A 211 10.18 -8.08 4.37
N GLY A 212 10.38 -9.28 3.82
CA GLY A 212 11.61 -10.06 3.95
C GLY A 212 12.81 -9.40 3.25
N GLU A 213 12.62 -8.93 2.01
CA GLU A 213 13.66 -8.18 1.29
C GLU A 213 14.00 -6.87 2.02
N LEU A 214 13.00 -6.17 2.58
CA LEU A 214 13.23 -4.98 3.40
C LEU A 214 13.99 -5.31 4.69
N ALA A 215 13.68 -6.41 5.38
CA ALA A 215 14.41 -6.81 6.58
C ALA A 215 15.90 -7.06 6.30
N LEU A 216 16.21 -7.73 5.17
CA LEU A 216 17.57 -7.93 4.69
C LEU A 216 18.25 -6.60 4.35
N TYR A 217 17.58 -5.74 3.58
CA TYR A 217 18.06 -4.40 3.23
C TYR A 217 18.37 -3.56 4.47
N TYR A 218 17.48 -3.56 5.46
CA TYR A 218 17.67 -2.77 6.67
C TYR A 218 18.83 -3.28 7.53
N GLN A 219 18.97 -4.60 7.65
CA GLN A 219 20.10 -5.20 8.36
C GLN A 219 21.43 -4.86 7.68
N GLY A 220 21.51 -4.96 6.35
CA GLY A 220 22.73 -4.72 5.59
C GLY A 220 23.14 -3.25 5.53
N GLU A 221 22.19 -2.34 5.32
CA GLU A 221 22.50 -0.92 5.07
C GLU A 221 22.50 -0.04 6.34
N PHE A 222 21.82 -0.45 7.42
CA PHE A 222 21.65 0.40 8.62
C PHE A 222 22.13 -0.22 9.93
N ASN A 223 22.98 -1.25 9.86
CA ASN A 223 23.64 -1.84 11.02
C ASN A 223 22.65 -2.26 12.11
N ILE A 224 21.73 -3.17 11.75
CA ILE A 224 20.81 -3.85 12.68
C ILE A 224 21.36 -5.28 12.92
N PRO A 225 22.42 -5.45 13.74
CA PRO A 225 23.16 -6.71 13.82
C PRO A 225 22.37 -7.76 14.58
N GLY A 226 22.21 -8.96 14.01
CA GLY A 226 21.66 -10.10 14.74
C GLY A 226 21.24 -11.26 13.83
N PRO A 227 20.81 -12.40 14.41
CA PRO A 227 20.45 -13.58 13.64
C PRO A 227 19.08 -13.40 12.98
N LEU A 228 19.09 -13.03 11.70
CA LEU A 228 17.90 -12.88 10.86
C LEU A 228 17.72 -14.08 9.93
N HIS A 229 16.51 -14.61 9.87
CA HIS A 229 16.07 -15.57 8.88
C HIS A 229 14.83 -15.05 8.16
N ILE A 230 14.71 -15.40 6.87
CA ILE A 230 13.51 -15.12 6.08
C ILE A 230 12.87 -16.46 5.72
N ALA A 231 11.59 -16.62 5.99
CA ALA A 231 10.77 -17.67 5.39
C ALA A 231 10.14 -17.06 4.12
N PRO A 232 10.71 -17.28 2.92
CA PRO A 232 10.29 -16.60 1.70
C PRO A 232 8.90 -17.06 1.27
N VAL A 233 8.24 -16.27 0.44
CA VAL A 233 7.02 -16.67 -0.26
C VAL A 233 7.38 -17.69 -1.34
N SER A 234 6.85 -18.92 -1.24
CA SER A 234 7.09 -19.92 -2.29
C SER A 234 6.28 -19.59 -3.54
N GLY A 235 6.92 -19.68 -4.71
CA GLY A 235 6.31 -19.45 -6.02
C GLY A 235 6.19 -17.99 -6.45
N LEU A 236 6.56 -17.01 -5.61
CA LEU A 236 6.45 -15.59 -5.94
C LEU A 236 7.46 -15.18 -7.02
N GLU A 237 6.97 -14.51 -8.06
CA GLU A 237 7.78 -13.81 -9.08
C GLU A 237 7.53 -12.30 -8.97
N ARG A 238 8.56 -11.47 -9.20
CA ARG A 238 8.47 -10.01 -8.97
C ARG A 238 7.48 -9.28 -9.89
N ASN A 239 7.10 -9.90 -11.00
CA ASN A 239 6.14 -9.35 -11.98
C ASN A 239 4.67 -9.70 -11.66
N MET A 240 4.40 -10.51 -10.63
CA MET A 240 3.04 -10.83 -10.19
C MET A 240 2.34 -9.60 -9.64
N THR A 241 1.08 -9.43 -10.00
CA THR A 241 0.13 -8.61 -9.23
C THR A 241 -0.28 -9.35 -7.96
N PHE A 242 -0.88 -8.67 -6.98
CA PHE A 242 -1.39 -9.36 -5.80
C PHE A 242 -2.49 -10.36 -6.17
N GLU A 243 -3.32 -10.02 -7.15
CA GLU A 243 -4.37 -10.89 -7.69
C GLU A 243 -3.80 -12.17 -8.31
N ASP A 244 -2.66 -12.08 -9.02
CA ASP A 244 -1.98 -13.26 -9.59
C ASP A 244 -1.55 -14.25 -8.50
N THR A 245 -1.31 -13.78 -7.26
CA THR A 245 -0.90 -14.66 -6.16
C THR A 245 -2.02 -15.57 -5.67
N GLY A 246 -3.28 -15.22 -5.91
CA GLY A 246 -4.44 -15.91 -5.36
C GLY A 246 -4.59 -15.84 -3.83
N LEU A 247 -3.73 -15.08 -3.13
CA LEU A 247 -3.83 -14.91 -1.69
C LEU A 247 -5.01 -14.01 -1.30
N PRO A 248 -5.65 -14.26 -0.14
CA PRO A 248 -6.73 -13.41 0.32
C PRO A 248 -6.22 -12.02 0.72
N TRP A 249 -6.89 -10.97 0.25
CA TRP A 249 -6.68 -9.62 0.76
C TRP A 249 -7.46 -9.43 2.06
N ILE A 250 -6.76 -9.49 3.19
CA ILE A 250 -7.32 -9.09 4.48
C ILE A 250 -6.95 -7.63 4.72
N LYS A 251 -7.95 -6.75 4.82
CA LYS A 251 -7.71 -5.31 5.00
C LYS A 251 -6.82 -5.06 6.23
N PRO A 252 -5.63 -4.44 6.08
CA PRO A 252 -4.72 -4.24 7.20
C PRO A 252 -5.17 -3.10 8.14
N SER A 253 -6.07 -2.23 7.67
CA SER A 253 -6.66 -1.12 8.43
C SER A 253 -8.08 -0.86 7.93
N PRO A 254 -8.98 -0.29 8.75
CA PRO A 254 -10.27 0.19 8.27
C PRO A 254 -10.18 1.14 7.07
N ASN A 255 -9.10 1.92 6.98
CA ASN A 255 -8.87 2.87 5.89
C ASN A 255 -8.01 2.30 4.74
N MET A 256 -7.77 0.99 4.74
CA MET A 256 -7.07 0.28 3.67
C MET A 256 -7.91 -0.89 3.14
N PRO A 257 -9.13 -0.62 2.61
CA PRO A 257 -10.09 -1.65 2.27
C PRO A 257 -9.72 -2.45 1.02
N THR A 258 -9.00 -1.84 0.07
CA THR A 258 -8.76 -2.40 -1.26
C THR A 258 -7.31 -2.24 -1.72
N LEU A 259 -6.90 -3.07 -2.67
CA LEU A 259 -5.62 -2.94 -3.38
C LEU A 259 -5.52 -1.61 -4.14
N GLU A 260 -6.62 -1.07 -4.65
CA GLU A 260 -6.64 0.26 -5.27
C GLU A 260 -6.30 1.36 -4.24
N SER A 261 -6.82 1.26 -3.01
CA SER A 261 -6.43 2.16 -1.92
C SER A 261 -4.93 2.07 -1.64
N ALA A 262 -4.37 0.86 -1.58
CA ALA A 262 -2.94 0.62 -1.39
C ALA A 262 -2.11 1.20 -2.54
N LEU A 263 -2.61 1.13 -3.77
CA LEU A 263 -1.93 1.65 -4.96
C LEU A 263 -1.86 3.18 -4.97
N HIS A 264 -2.92 3.88 -4.53
CA HIS A 264 -2.92 5.34 -4.42
C HIS A 264 -2.15 5.85 -3.20
N TYR A 265 -2.11 5.06 -2.12
CA TYR A 265 -1.61 5.45 -0.80
C TYR A 265 -0.19 6.06 -0.82
N PRO A 266 0.82 5.53 -1.56
CA PRO A 266 2.15 6.13 -1.66
C PRO A 266 2.18 7.58 -2.18
N GLY A 267 1.09 8.07 -2.79
CA GLY A 267 0.93 9.48 -3.12
C GLY A 267 -0.06 10.19 -2.21
N THR A 268 -1.29 9.67 -2.12
CA THR A 268 -2.42 10.37 -1.50
C THR A 268 -2.29 10.52 0.01
N CYS A 269 -1.52 9.68 0.70
CA CYS A 269 -1.25 9.87 2.13
C CYS A 269 -0.51 11.19 2.44
N LEU A 270 0.21 11.80 1.48
CA LEU A 270 0.79 13.14 1.67
C LEU A 270 -0.26 14.19 2.09
N PHE A 271 -1.50 14.05 1.63
CA PHE A 271 -2.60 14.95 1.99
C PHE A 271 -3.02 14.84 3.45
N GLU A 272 -2.59 13.80 4.18
CA GLU A 272 -2.75 13.77 5.64
C GLU A 272 -2.01 14.92 6.32
N GLY A 273 -0.92 15.40 5.71
CA GLY A 273 -0.19 16.63 6.09
C GLY A 273 -0.88 17.94 5.69
N THR A 274 -2.13 17.90 5.21
CA THR A 274 -2.95 19.05 4.82
C THR A 274 -4.34 18.93 5.46
N TYR A 275 -5.19 19.95 5.29
CA TYR A 275 -6.59 19.87 5.71
C TYR A 275 -7.54 19.29 4.66
N LEU A 276 -7.05 18.79 3.52
CA LEU A 276 -7.90 18.07 2.56
C LEU A 276 -8.23 16.67 3.09
N SER A 277 -9.44 16.20 2.80
CA SER A 277 -9.83 14.82 3.07
C SER A 277 -9.26 13.91 2.01
N VAL A 278 -8.80 12.75 2.45
CA VAL A 278 -8.39 11.63 1.61
C VAL A 278 -9.46 10.53 1.54
N GLY A 279 -10.71 10.84 1.91
CA GLY A 279 -11.82 9.87 1.89
C GLY A 279 -11.89 8.92 3.08
N ARG A 280 -11.13 9.17 4.17
CA ARG A 280 -11.37 8.46 5.45
C ARG A 280 -12.82 8.68 5.89
N GLY A 281 -13.45 7.66 6.49
CA GLY A 281 -14.88 7.68 6.82
C GLY A 281 -15.80 7.50 5.61
N THR A 282 -15.30 7.00 4.48
CA THR A 282 -16.08 6.62 3.28
C THR A 282 -15.63 5.25 2.77
N ASP A 283 -16.26 4.76 1.70
CA ASP A 283 -15.83 3.54 1.00
C ASP A 283 -14.62 3.74 0.07
N LEU A 284 -14.11 4.98 -0.06
CA LEU A 284 -13.04 5.36 -1.00
C LEU A 284 -11.79 5.98 -0.32
N PRO A 285 -11.33 5.50 0.86
CA PRO A 285 -10.16 6.07 1.50
C PRO A 285 -8.93 5.94 0.59
N PHE A 286 -8.14 7.00 0.54
CA PHE A 286 -6.96 7.21 -0.30
C PHE A 286 -7.20 7.20 -1.82
N GLN A 287 -8.43 6.96 -2.28
CA GLN A 287 -8.81 7.01 -3.70
C GLN A 287 -9.40 8.37 -4.10
N VAL A 288 -9.71 9.22 -3.13
CA VAL A 288 -10.24 10.58 -3.35
C VAL A 288 -9.39 11.62 -2.63
N VAL A 289 -9.40 12.84 -3.14
CA VAL A 289 -8.87 14.04 -2.47
C VAL A 289 -9.89 15.15 -2.60
N GLY A 290 -10.27 15.79 -1.49
CA GLY A 290 -11.32 16.80 -1.51
C GLY A 290 -11.32 17.80 -0.35
N SER A 291 -12.06 18.89 -0.53
CA SER A 291 -12.39 19.86 0.51
C SER A 291 -13.71 20.59 0.19
N PRO A 292 -14.48 21.10 1.17
CA PRO A 292 -15.73 21.83 0.91
C PRO A 292 -15.58 23.07 0.02
N TRP A 293 -14.36 23.61 -0.11
CA TRP A 293 -14.09 24.78 -0.95
C TRP A 293 -13.59 24.44 -2.36
N LEU A 294 -13.28 23.18 -2.63
CA LEU A 294 -12.69 22.74 -3.88
C LEU A 294 -13.79 22.63 -4.95
N ASN A 295 -13.41 22.84 -6.21
CA ASN A 295 -14.25 22.49 -7.36
C ASN A 295 -13.65 21.23 -8.00
N GLY A 296 -14.36 20.10 -7.87
CA GLY A 296 -13.93 18.80 -8.34
C GLY A 296 -13.82 18.71 -9.86
N GLU A 297 -14.72 19.37 -10.60
CA GLU A 297 -14.71 19.42 -12.07
C GLU A 297 -13.47 20.15 -12.58
N ASP A 298 -13.21 21.36 -12.07
CA ASP A 298 -12.04 22.16 -12.44
C ASP A 298 -10.73 21.42 -12.12
N LEU A 299 -10.65 20.73 -10.98
CA LEU A 299 -9.47 19.95 -10.60
C LEU A 299 -9.28 18.74 -11.53
N ALA A 300 -10.35 17.99 -11.83
CA ALA A 300 -10.28 16.84 -12.72
C ALA A 300 -9.80 17.25 -14.12
N GLU A 301 -10.31 18.35 -14.68
CA GLU A 301 -9.87 18.89 -15.97
C GLU A 301 -8.39 19.29 -15.96
N ARG A 302 -7.93 19.98 -14.92
CA ARG A 302 -6.50 20.34 -14.75
C ARG A 302 -5.63 19.10 -14.69
N MET A 303 -6.07 18.07 -13.98
CA MET A 303 -5.32 16.82 -13.85
C MET A 303 -5.28 16.02 -15.15
N HIS A 304 -6.34 16.01 -15.96
CA HIS A 304 -6.31 15.42 -17.29
C HIS A 304 -5.29 16.09 -18.23
N GLN A 305 -5.04 17.40 -18.07
CA GLN A 305 -4.07 18.13 -18.90
C GLN A 305 -2.62 17.70 -18.67
N TYR A 306 -2.30 17.06 -17.54
CA TYR A 306 -0.97 16.50 -17.31
C TYR A 306 -0.67 15.26 -18.17
N GLY A 307 -1.71 14.56 -18.65
CA GLY A 307 -1.53 13.38 -19.51
C GLY A 307 -0.86 12.19 -18.82
N PHE A 308 -1.06 12.02 -17.50
CA PHE A 308 -0.50 10.90 -16.75
C PHE A 308 -0.98 9.56 -17.32
N ALA A 309 -0.05 8.62 -17.50
CA ALA A 309 -0.36 7.26 -17.92
C ALA A 309 -0.93 6.44 -16.75
N GLY A 310 -1.86 5.53 -17.04
CA GLY A 310 -2.34 4.53 -16.08
C GLY A 310 -3.27 5.06 -14.99
N VAL A 311 -3.75 6.30 -15.07
CA VAL A 311 -4.71 6.89 -14.13
C VAL A 311 -5.72 7.77 -14.88
N SER A 312 -6.96 7.81 -14.38
CA SER A 312 -7.95 8.80 -14.78
C SER A 312 -8.50 9.54 -13.57
N PHE A 313 -9.03 10.74 -13.80
CA PHE A 313 -9.57 11.62 -12.76
C PHE A 313 -11.04 11.86 -13.00
N LYS A 314 -11.85 11.79 -11.95
CA LYS A 314 -13.29 12.01 -12.01
C LYS A 314 -13.72 12.93 -10.88
N ALA A 315 -14.47 13.99 -11.18
CA ALA A 315 -15.09 14.81 -10.15
C ALA A 315 -16.04 13.96 -9.28
N VAL A 316 -16.02 14.17 -7.98
CA VAL A 316 -16.80 13.39 -7.02
C VAL A 316 -17.19 14.24 -5.82
N THR A 317 -18.40 13.98 -5.31
CA THR A 317 -18.86 14.50 -4.03
C THR A 317 -19.00 13.34 -3.05
N PHE A 318 -18.51 13.52 -1.82
CA PHE A 318 -18.56 12.50 -0.77
C PHE A 318 -18.68 13.14 0.61
N THR A 319 -19.21 12.40 1.58
CA THR A 319 -19.41 12.88 2.95
C THR A 319 -18.76 11.90 3.92
N PRO A 320 -17.60 12.24 4.51
CA PRO A 320 -16.98 11.44 5.56
C PRO A 320 -17.93 11.20 6.75
N GLN A 321 -17.92 9.98 7.28
CA GLN A 321 -18.63 9.58 8.50
C GLN A 321 -17.64 8.99 9.50
N ASN A 322 -17.52 9.59 10.68
CA ASN A 322 -16.55 9.21 11.71
C ASN A 322 -15.13 9.00 11.15
N PRO A 323 -14.57 9.96 10.38
CA PRO A 323 -13.25 9.81 9.81
C PRO A 323 -12.21 9.76 10.94
N GLY A 324 -11.32 8.78 10.91
CA GLY A 324 -10.29 8.60 11.96
C GLY A 324 -9.28 9.75 12.09
N ASP A 325 -9.25 10.70 11.15
CA ASP A 325 -8.45 11.93 11.21
C ASP A 325 -9.28 13.18 11.55
N GLY A 326 -10.59 13.02 11.79
CA GLY A 326 -11.54 14.08 12.13
C GLY A 326 -11.87 15.05 10.99
N LYS A 327 -11.36 14.84 9.76
CA LYS A 327 -11.51 15.82 8.67
C LYS A 327 -12.92 15.76 8.05
N PHE A 328 -13.63 16.87 8.14
CA PHE A 328 -14.94 17.09 7.50
C PHE A 328 -16.01 16.04 7.87
N ASP A 329 -16.02 15.59 9.13
CA ASP A 329 -17.05 14.67 9.61
C ASP A 329 -18.47 15.23 9.39
N GLY A 330 -19.34 14.42 8.79
CA GLY A 330 -20.72 14.80 8.45
C GLY A 330 -20.84 15.96 7.44
N THR A 331 -19.73 16.41 6.84
CA THR A 331 -19.70 17.56 5.94
C THR A 331 -19.48 17.07 4.52
N GLU A 332 -20.33 17.50 3.59
CA GLU A 332 -20.18 17.18 2.18
C GLU A 332 -18.93 17.85 1.60
N VAL A 333 -18.14 17.08 0.87
CA VAL A 333 -16.85 17.44 0.30
C VAL A 333 -16.92 17.26 -1.21
N ASP A 334 -16.51 18.29 -1.95
CA ASP A 334 -16.24 18.19 -3.39
C ASP A 334 -14.75 17.91 -3.63
N GLY A 335 -14.44 17.19 -4.70
CA GLY A 335 -13.09 16.79 -5.00
C GLY A 335 -12.94 15.89 -6.21
N VAL A 336 -11.83 15.16 -6.23
CA VAL A 336 -11.46 14.30 -7.35
C VAL A 336 -11.21 12.88 -6.86
N GLN A 337 -11.83 11.91 -7.54
CA GLN A 337 -11.50 10.51 -7.46
C GLN A 337 -10.39 10.20 -8.45
N LEU A 338 -9.34 9.55 -7.97
CA LEU A 338 -8.32 8.91 -8.78
C LEU A 338 -8.80 7.49 -9.10
N LEU A 339 -8.70 7.10 -10.36
CA LEU A 339 -9.09 5.77 -10.83
C LEU A 339 -7.89 5.14 -11.53
N ALA A 340 -7.34 4.09 -10.94
CA ALA A 340 -6.25 3.34 -11.52
C ALA A 340 -6.71 2.63 -12.80
N THR A 341 -5.97 2.78 -13.89
CA THR A 341 -6.21 2.05 -15.15
C THR A 341 -5.06 1.11 -15.52
N SER A 342 -3.97 1.12 -14.74
CA SER A 342 -2.83 0.22 -14.84
C SER A 342 -2.08 0.18 -13.51
N SER A 343 -1.55 -0.97 -13.10
CA SER A 343 -0.70 -1.10 -11.90
C SER A 343 0.65 -0.36 -11.99
N ASP A 344 1.05 0.05 -13.21
CA ASP A 344 2.30 0.74 -13.51
C ASP A 344 2.22 2.26 -13.34
N TYR A 345 1.04 2.83 -13.06
CA TYR A 345 0.93 4.28 -12.86
C TYR A 345 1.76 4.75 -11.66
N ASN A 346 2.17 6.03 -11.68
CA ASN A 346 2.98 6.63 -10.63
C ASN A 346 2.13 7.49 -9.66
N PRO A 347 1.62 6.94 -8.54
CA PRO A 347 0.87 7.69 -7.55
C PRO A 347 1.63 8.87 -6.96
N THR A 348 2.95 8.78 -6.87
CA THR A 348 3.77 9.81 -6.21
C THR A 348 3.84 11.09 -7.06
N GLU A 349 4.06 10.96 -8.38
CA GLU A 349 4.07 12.11 -9.30
C GLU A 349 2.68 12.74 -9.45
N VAL A 350 1.65 11.90 -9.54
CA VAL A 350 0.25 12.34 -9.58
C VAL A 350 -0.11 13.13 -8.33
N ALA A 351 0.29 12.65 -7.14
CA ALA A 351 0.03 13.35 -5.89
C ALA A 351 0.76 14.70 -5.80
N VAL A 352 1.99 14.81 -6.31
CA VAL A 352 2.69 16.11 -6.35
C VAL A 352 1.96 17.09 -7.27
N ALA A 353 1.47 16.65 -8.43
CA ALA A 353 0.65 17.50 -9.30
C ALA A 353 -0.68 17.91 -8.63
N LEU A 354 -1.36 16.98 -7.97
CA LEU A 354 -2.57 17.28 -7.19
C LEU A 354 -2.29 18.30 -6.08
N LEU A 355 -1.21 18.15 -5.32
CA LEU A 355 -0.80 19.10 -4.27
C LEU A 355 -0.57 20.49 -4.85
N VAL A 356 0.12 20.58 -6.00
CA VAL A 356 0.36 21.86 -6.68
C VAL A 356 -0.93 22.52 -7.16
N GLU A 357 -1.85 21.77 -7.79
CA GLU A 357 -3.10 22.34 -8.28
C GLU A 357 -4.06 22.70 -7.15
N THR A 358 -4.23 21.84 -6.15
CA THR A 358 -5.07 22.13 -4.99
C THR A 358 -4.55 23.33 -4.17
N TYR A 359 -3.23 23.47 -4.01
CA TYR A 359 -2.61 24.65 -3.39
C TYR A 359 -2.82 25.94 -4.19
N LYS A 360 -2.87 25.88 -5.53
CA LYS A 360 -3.21 27.06 -6.35
C LYS A 360 -4.69 27.41 -6.25
N MET A 361 -5.56 26.41 -6.18
CA MET A 361 -7.02 26.58 -6.16
C MET A 361 -7.54 27.06 -4.81
N SER A 362 -6.82 26.81 -3.73
CA SER A 362 -7.28 27.12 -2.36
C SER A 362 -7.40 28.60 -2.04
N GLY A 363 -6.62 29.47 -2.71
CA GLY A 363 -6.48 30.86 -2.30
C GLY A 363 -5.95 30.95 -0.86
N ASP A 364 -6.68 31.66 0.01
CA ASP A 364 -6.39 31.83 1.43
C ASP A 364 -6.82 30.66 2.33
N LYS A 365 -7.48 29.64 1.78
CA LYS A 365 -8.06 28.51 2.54
C LYS A 365 -7.11 27.34 2.78
N TRP A 366 -5.85 27.44 2.34
CA TRP A 366 -4.89 26.36 2.50
C TRP A 366 -4.18 26.41 3.85
N GLU A 367 -4.11 25.26 4.50
CA GLU A 367 -3.36 25.08 5.72
C GLU A 367 -2.49 23.82 5.66
N TRP A 368 -1.23 23.97 6.08
CA TRP A 368 -0.28 22.88 6.18
C TRP A 368 -0.20 22.39 7.63
N LEU A 369 -0.30 21.07 7.82
CA LEU A 369 0.23 20.41 9.01
C LEU A 369 1.72 20.18 8.80
N SER A 370 2.50 21.28 8.75
CA SER A 370 3.85 21.31 8.16
C SER A 370 4.78 20.20 8.66
N SER A 371 4.90 20.01 9.98
CA SER A 371 5.76 18.96 10.54
C SER A 371 5.26 17.54 10.24
N HIS A 372 3.95 17.35 10.06
CA HIS A 372 3.41 16.06 9.66
C HIS A 372 3.64 15.80 8.16
N PHE A 373 3.36 16.80 7.32
CA PHE A 373 3.64 16.73 5.88
C PHE A 373 5.11 16.43 5.59
N ASP A 374 6.04 17.18 6.19
CA ASP A 374 7.47 17.04 5.92
C ASP A 374 8.00 15.66 6.37
N ARG A 375 7.42 15.07 7.43
CA ARG A 375 7.73 13.69 7.87
C ARG A 375 7.23 12.64 6.87
N LEU A 376 6.01 12.77 6.37
CA LEU A 376 5.46 11.86 5.35
C LEU A 376 6.24 11.98 4.03
N ALA A 377 6.49 13.21 3.59
CA ALA A 377 7.30 13.50 2.42
C ALA A 377 8.76 13.08 2.61
N GLY A 378 9.26 12.98 3.85
CA GLY A 378 10.66 12.67 4.14
C GLY A 378 11.61 13.80 3.73
N THR A 379 11.09 15.01 3.54
CA THR A 379 11.81 16.24 3.18
C THR A 379 10.88 17.45 3.36
N ASP A 380 11.43 18.63 3.64
CA ASP A 380 10.66 19.88 3.59
C ASP A 380 10.68 20.55 2.20
N SER A 381 11.51 20.04 1.28
CA SER A 381 11.71 20.61 -0.06
C SER A 381 10.43 20.63 -0.89
N LEU A 382 9.59 19.60 -0.75
CA LEU A 382 8.34 19.51 -1.49
C LEU A 382 7.37 20.63 -1.07
N ARG A 383 7.13 20.79 0.23
CA ARG A 383 6.27 21.86 0.77
C ARG A 383 6.83 23.24 0.46
N LYS A 384 8.11 23.48 0.74
CA LYS A 384 8.77 24.77 0.47
C LYS A 384 8.72 25.12 -1.02
N GLY A 385 8.94 24.14 -1.89
CA GLY A 385 8.87 24.33 -3.34
C GLY A 385 7.47 24.68 -3.82
N ILE A 386 6.42 24.02 -3.31
CA ILE A 386 5.02 24.34 -3.62
C ILE A 386 4.69 25.78 -3.16
N VAL A 387 5.06 26.14 -1.93
CA VAL A 387 4.86 27.49 -1.39
C VAL A 387 5.60 28.55 -2.21
N ALA A 388 6.78 28.22 -2.73
CA ALA A 388 7.57 29.09 -3.61
C ALA A 388 7.04 29.17 -5.06
N GLY A 389 5.94 28.46 -5.39
CA GLY A 389 5.32 28.49 -6.71
C GLY A 389 5.97 27.58 -7.75
N SER A 390 6.75 26.58 -7.31
CA SER A 390 7.35 25.59 -8.22
C SER A 390 6.27 24.72 -8.85
N LYS A 391 6.48 24.32 -10.10
CA LYS A 391 5.60 23.37 -10.81
C LYS A 391 6.02 21.93 -10.50
N ALA A 392 5.07 20.99 -10.61
CA ALA A 392 5.30 19.58 -10.31
C ALA A 392 6.55 18.98 -10.98
N PRO A 393 6.84 19.18 -12.29
CA PRO A 393 8.05 18.65 -12.92
C PRO A 393 9.36 19.14 -12.28
N GLY A 394 9.37 20.37 -11.75
CA GLY A 394 10.53 20.92 -11.05
C GLY A 394 10.74 20.28 -9.68
N LEU A 395 9.64 20.01 -8.96
CA LEU A 395 9.64 19.43 -7.60
C LEU A 395 10.14 17.98 -7.56
N ILE A 396 10.00 17.25 -8.67
CA ILE A 396 10.37 15.83 -8.77
C ILE A 396 11.64 15.58 -9.59
N SER A 397 12.29 16.64 -10.06
CA SER A 397 13.34 16.56 -11.09
C SER A 397 14.57 15.73 -10.67
N ASP A 398 14.88 15.66 -9.38
CA ASP A 398 16.01 14.94 -8.83
C ASP A 398 15.69 13.49 -8.42
N TRP A 399 14.40 13.11 -8.34
CA TRP A 399 13.97 11.80 -7.84
C TRP A 399 14.57 10.66 -8.64
N SER A 400 14.57 10.77 -9.98
CA SER A 400 15.11 9.73 -10.87
C SER A 400 16.53 9.31 -10.48
N SER A 401 17.41 10.25 -10.19
CA SER A 401 18.81 9.97 -9.81
C SER A 401 18.91 9.27 -8.45
N GLN A 402 18.08 9.66 -7.48
CA GLN A 402 18.02 9.04 -6.16
C GLN A 402 17.47 7.61 -6.25
N LEU A 403 16.43 7.41 -7.06
CA LEU A 403 15.81 6.11 -7.29
C LEU A 403 16.77 5.14 -7.98
N GLN A 404 17.57 5.59 -8.95
CA GLN A 404 18.60 4.75 -9.59
C GLN A 404 19.63 4.24 -8.57
N ARG A 405 20.04 5.09 -7.62
CA ARG A 405 20.93 4.67 -6.54
C ARG A 405 20.28 3.62 -5.65
N PHE A 406 19.02 3.83 -5.25
CA PHE A 406 18.29 2.86 -4.44
C PHE A 406 18.10 1.52 -5.17
N LEU A 407 17.75 1.56 -6.46
CA LEU A 407 17.62 0.38 -7.32
C LEU A 407 18.91 -0.44 -7.35
N SER A 408 20.06 0.21 -7.53
CA SER A 408 21.36 -0.47 -7.54
C SER A 408 21.72 -1.10 -6.19
N ILE A 409 21.37 -0.47 -5.07
CA ILE A 409 21.65 -1.02 -3.74
C ILE A 409 20.72 -2.20 -3.45
N ARG A 410 19.40 -2.05 -3.71
CA ARG A 410 18.41 -3.05 -3.35
C ARG A 410 18.60 -4.39 -4.05
N GLU A 411 19.23 -4.42 -5.23
CA GLU A 411 19.53 -5.64 -6.00
C GLU A 411 20.24 -6.71 -5.15
N GLN A 412 21.08 -6.30 -4.19
CA GLN A 412 21.80 -7.21 -3.30
C GLN A 412 20.89 -7.94 -2.30
N TYR A 413 19.67 -7.45 -2.12
CA TYR A 413 18.73 -7.90 -1.08
C TYR A 413 17.45 -8.51 -1.66
N LEU A 414 17.32 -8.55 -2.99
CA LEU A 414 16.18 -9.17 -3.65
C LEU A 414 16.30 -10.70 -3.55
N ILE A 415 15.21 -11.36 -3.20
CA ILE A 415 15.17 -12.83 -3.02
C ILE A 415 14.21 -13.54 -3.98
N TYR A 416 13.52 -12.77 -4.82
CA TYR A 416 12.57 -13.27 -5.83
C TYR A 416 13.06 -12.98 -7.25
N PRO A 417 12.80 -13.89 -8.20
CA PRO A 417 13.21 -13.74 -9.60
C PRO A 417 12.43 -12.66 -10.36
#